data_AF-A0A2Z5J894-F1
#
_entry.id   AF-A0A2Z5J894-F1
#
_cell.length_a   1.000
_cell.length_b   1.000
_cell.length_c   1.000
_cell.angle_alpha   90.00
_cell.angle_beta   90.00
_cell.angle_gamma   90.00
#
_symmetry.space_group_name_H-M   'P 1'
#
loop_
_entity.id
_entity.type
_entity.pdbx_description
1 polymer ?
#
loop_
_entity_poly.entity_id
_entity_poly.type
_entity_poly.pdbx_seq_one_letter_code
_entity_poly.pdbx_strand_id
1 'polypeptide(L)' 'MPTPQRYLTISQVDARRLALSRQHLAGPRPPADATSLRTVLRALRYVQLDPVNVVAPSHELALWSRLGPRAGSLFSGLW' A
#
# COMPACT_ATOMS: atom_id res chain seq x y z
N MET A 1 29.16 19.13 19.75
CA MET A 1 28.78 17.85 20.36
C MET A 1 27.43 17.45 19.78
N PRO A 2 27.31 16.34 19.02
CA PRO A 2 26.00 15.88 18.56
C PRO A 2 25.16 15.46 19.76
N THR A 3 23.91 15.89 19.78
CA THR A 3 22.94 15.56 20.84
C THR A 3 22.70 14.05 20.85
N PRO A 4 22.69 13.37 22.02
CA PRO A 4 22.43 11.94 22.06
C PRO A 4 21.04 11.66 21.48
N GLN A 5 20.99 10.88 20.39
CA GLN A 5 19.73 10.44 19.80
C GLN A 5 19.07 9.43 20.73
N ARG A 6 17.86 9.74 21.16
CA ARG A 6 17.00 8.81 21.90
C ARG A 6 16.41 7.82 20.89
N TYR A 7 16.91 6.60 20.91
CA TYR A 7 16.33 5.52 20.10
C TYR A 7 15.07 4.98 20.77
N LEU A 8 14.05 4.71 19.95
CA LEU A 8 12.86 3.97 20.37
C LEU A 8 13.06 2.50 19.99
N THR A 9 13.02 1.60 20.98
CA THR A 9 13.05 0.16 20.74
C THR A 9 11.62 -0.36 20.60
N ILE A 10 11.35 -1.12 19.54
CA ILE A 10 10.07 -1.79 19.30
C ILE A 10 10.26 -3.30 19.10
N SER A 11 9.24 -4.10 19.42
CA SER A 11 9.28 -5.54 19.15
C SER A 11 9.19 -5.83 17.65
N GLN A 12 9.67 -6.99 17.21
CA GLN A 12 9.51 -7.42 15.80
C GLN A 12 8.03 -7.53 15.40
N VAL A 13 7.17 -7.92 16.34
CA VAL A 13 5.73 -8.06 16.11
C VAL A 13 5.11 -6.68 15.85
N ASP A 14 5.47 -5.67 16.63
CA ASP A 14 4.96 -4.32 16.45
C ASP A 14 5.51 -3.66 15.19
N ALA A 15 6.79 -3.88 14.88
CA ALA A 15 7.39 -3.46 13.62
C ALA A 15 6.64 -4.03 12.41
N ARG A 16 6.31 -5.33 12.44
CA ARG A 16 5.52 -5.99 11.38
C ARG A 16 4.11 -5.42 11.27
N ARG A 17 3.41 -5.23 12.40
CA ARG A 17 2.06 -4.64 12.41
C ARG A 17 2.07 -3.22 11.86
N LEU A 18 3.08 -2.43 12.22
CA LEU A 18 3.27 -1.09 11.69
C LEU A 18 3.48 -1.14 10.16
N ALA A 19 4.36 -2.02 9.67
CA ALA A 19 4.61 -2.16 8.24
C ALA A 19 3.34 -2.60 7.47
N LEU A 20 2.59 -3.59 7.96
CA LEU A 20 1.38 -4.08 7.30
C LEU A 20 0.24 -3.06 7.32
N SER A 21 0.04 -2.35 8.43
CA SER A 21 -0.99 -1.31 8.54
C SER A 21 -0.71 -0.15 7.59
N ARG A 22 0.54 0.30 7.48
CA ARG A 22 0.94 1.37 6.54
C ARG A 22 0.84 0.95 5.07
N GLN A 23 0.86 -0.34 4.78
CA GLN A 23 0.64 -0.87 3.44
C GLN A 23 -0.83 -1.16 3.11
N HIS A 24 -1.76 -0.81 4.02
CA HIS A 24 -3.20 -1.10 3.89
C HIS A 24 -3.48 -2.61 3.74
N LEU A 25 -2.70 -3.44 4.42
CA LEU A 25 -2.86 -4.91 4.44
C LEU A 25 -3.47 -5.42 5.75
N ALA A 26 -3.87 -4.51 6.64
CA ALA A 26 -4.52 -4.83 7.90
C ALA A 26 -5.75 -3.96 8.12
N GLY A 27 -6.74 -4.49 8.83
CA GLY A 27 -7.99 -3.80 9.13
C GLY A 27 -9.01 -3.86 7.99
N PRO A 28 -10.12 -3.09 8.10
CA PRO A 28 -11.16 -3.04 7.08
C PRO A 28 -10.62 -2.52 5.75
N ARG A 29 -11.06 -3.15 4.66
CA ARG A 29 -10.75 -2.70 3.31
C ARG A 29 -11.43 -1.35 3.04
N PRO A 30 -10.71 -0.29 2.58
CA PRO A 30 -11.34 0.95 2.15
C PRO A 30 -12.29 0.74 0.96
N PRO A 31 -13.26 1.64 0.75
CA PRO A 31 -14.09 1.59 -0.45
C PRO A 31 -13.25 1.76 -1.71
N ALA A 32 -13.64 1.06 -2.79
CA ALA A 32 -12.99 1.22 -4.08
C ALA A 32 -13.52 2.48 -4.79
N ASP A 33 -12.96 3.63 -4.43
CA ASP A 33 -13.19 4.94 -5.05
C ASP A 33 -11.88 5.70 -5.28
N ALA A 34 -11.95 6.81 -6.02
CA ALA A 34 -10.77 7.60 -6.39
C ALA A 34 -10.06 8.21 -5.16
N THR A 35 -10.80 8.56 -4.11
CA THR A 35 -10.24 9.14 -2.87
C THR A 35 -9.40 8.11 -2.12
N SER A 36 -9.93 6.89 -1.99
CA SER A 36 -9.27 5.77 -1.34
C SER A 36 -8.08 5.29 -2.16
N LEU A 37 -8.18 5.28 -3.49
CA LEU A 37 -7.05 4.99 -4.37
C LEU A 37 -5.89 5.98 -4.13
N ARG A 38 -6.17 7.29 -4.14
CA ARG A 38 -5.13 8.30 -3.85
C ARG A 38 -4.54 8.14 -2.46
N THR A 39 -5.35 7.79 -1.48
CA THR A 39 -4.89 7.52 -0.11
C THR A 39 -3.92 6.33 -0.07
N VAL A 40 -4.29 5.22 -0.68
CA VAL A 40 -3.45 4.01 -0.78
C VAL A 40 -2.14 4.32 -1.52
N LEU A 41 -2.20 4.98 -2.68
CA LEU A 41 -1.00 5.33 -3.45
C LEU A 41 -0.05 6.23 -2.65
N ARG A 42 -0.59 7.21 -1.90
CA ARG A 42 0.21 8.07 -1.01
C ARG A 42 0.82 7.31 0.17
N ALA A 43 0.15 6.29 0.68
CA ALA A 43 0.67 5.44 1.75
C ALA A 43 1.78 4.51 1.25
N LEU A 44 1.61 3.92 0.06
CA LEU A 44 2.61 3.05 -0.56
C LEU A 44 3.85 3.80 -1.04
N ARG A 45 3.72 5.11 -1.35
CA ARG A 45 4.78 6.01 -1.86
C ARG A 45 5.26 5.69 -3.27
N TYR A 46 5.42 4.41 -3.59
CA TYR A 46 5.87 3.92 -4.88
C TYR A 46 5.10 2.65 -5.26
N VAL A 47 4.73 2.53 -6.53
CA VAL A 47 4.15 1.32 -7.13
C VAL A 47 4.92 1.02 -8.40
N GLN A 48 5.53 -0.16 -8.48
CA GLN A 48 6.26 -0.58 -9.66
C GLN A 48 5.27 -1.04 -10.73
N LEU A 49 5.27 -0.36 -11.88
CA LEU A 49 4.51 -0.80 -13.05
C LEU A 49 5.27 -1.94 -13.73
N ASP A 50 4.73 -3.13 -13.55
CA ASP A 50 5.19 -4.35 -14.19
C ASP A 50 4.04 -4.95 -15.00
N PRO A 51 4.13 -4.95 -16.34
CA PRO A 51 3.08 -5.43 -17.22
C PRO A 51 3.06 -6.96 -17.41
N VAL A 52 4.03 -7.71 -16.86
CA VAL A 52 4.05 -9.17 -16.99
C VAL A 52 2.79 -9.77 -16.35
N ASN A 53 2.08 -10.62 -17.11
CA ASN A 53 0.71 -11.02 -16.80
C ASN A 53 0.48 -12.54 -16.80
N VAL A 54 1.18 -13.28 -15.93
CA VAL A 54 0.90 -14.73 -15.75
C VAL A 54 -0.50 -14.97 -15.18
N VAL A 55 -0.94 -14.11 -14.24
CA VAL A 55 -2.30 -14.10 -13.69
C VAL A 55 -2.97 -12.76 -14.01
N ALA A 56 -2.31 -11.67 -13.62
CA ALA A 56 -2.62 -10.29 -13.98
C ALA A 56 -1.34 -9.45 -13.74
N PRO A 57 -1.24 -8.22 -14.26
CA PRO A 57 -0.10 -7.35 -13.98
C PRO A 57 0.14 -7.17 -12.47
N SER A 58 1.40 -7.25 -12.03
CA SER A 58 1.76 -7.25 -10.60
C SER A 58 1.22 -6.03 -9.84
N HIS A 59 1.19 -4.87 -10.49
CA HIS A 59 0.69 -3.63 -9.90
C HIS A 59 -0.84 -3.61 -9.72
N GLU A 60 -1.58 -4.27 -10.61
CA GLU A 60 -3.02 -4.43 -10.47
C GLU A 60 -3.36 -5.36 -9.30
N LEU A 61 -2.64 -6.49 -9.17
CA LEU A 61 -2.79 -7.39 -8.04
C LEU A 61 -2.47 -6.71 -6.71
N ALA A 62 -1.41 -5.90 -6.68
CA ALA A 62 -1.05 -5.12 -5.51
C ALA A 62 -2.18 -4.16 -5.10
N LEU A 63 -2.78 -3.42 -6.03
CA LEU A 63 -3.88 -2.51 -5.72
C LEU A 63 -5.19 -3.24 -5.39
N TRP A 64 -5.46 -4.36 -6.07
CA TRP A 64 -6.59 -5.24 -5.78
C TRP A 64 -6.55 -5.75 -4.34
N SER A 65 -5.37 -6.10 -3.81
CA SER A 65 -5.29 -6.58 -2.42
C SER A 65 -5.67 -5.51 -1.39
N ARG A 66 -5.51 -4.21 -1.72
CA ARG A 66 -5.85 -3.07 -0.85
C ARG A 66 -7.28 -2.56 -1.04
N LEU A 67 -7.82 -2.60 -2.26
CA LEU A 67 -9.08 -1.91 -2.62
C LEU A 67 -10.13 -2.84 -3.25
N GLY A 68 -9.75 -4.06 -3.64
CA GLY A 68 -10.64 -5.05 -4.22
C GLY A 68 -10.83 -4.91 -5.74
N PRO A 69 -11.86 -5.55 -6.31
CA PRO A 69 -12.01 -5.76 -7.76
C PRO A 69 -12.01 -4.49 -8.63
N ARG A 70 -12.52 -3.36 -8.10
CA ARG A 70 -12.57 -2.08 -8.85
C ARG A 70 -11.27 -1.29 -8.82
N ALA A 71 -10.23 -1.77 -8.14
CA ALA A 71 -8.97 -1.05 -8.01
C ALA A 71 -8.26 -0.84 -9.36
N GLY A 72 -8.24 -1.87 -10.20
CA GLY A 72 -7.60 -1.82 -11.51
C GLY A 72 -8.23 -0.79 -12.44
N SER A 73 -9.56 -0.78 -12.56
CA SER A 73 -10.28 0.18 -13.41
C SER A 73 -10.17 1.62 -12.92
N LEU A 74 -10.11 1.84 -11.61
CA LEU A 74 -9.84 3.17 -11.04
C LEU A 74 -8.40 3.63 -11.31
N PHE A 75 -7.44 2.71 -11.27
CA PHE A 75 -6.04 3.00 -11.52
C PHE A 75 -5.79 3.31 -13.00
N SER A 76 -6.33 2.50 -13.92
CA SER A 76 -6.23 2.74 -15.36
C SER A 76 -6.85 4.07 -15.78
N GLY A 77 -7.88 4.55 -15.10
CA GLY A 77 -8.52 5.84 -15.39
C GLY A 77 -7.71 7.08 -14.97
N LEU A 78 -6.49 6.92 -14.45
CA LEU A 78 -5.60 8.03 -14.13
C LEU A 78 -4.80 8.53 -15.35
N TRP A 79 -4.81 7.81 -16.48
CA TRP A 79 -4.15 8.18 -17.74
C TRP A 79 -4.97 7.79 -18.95
#